data_AF-W2SUA3-F1
#
_entry.id   AF-W2SUA3-F1
#
_cell.length_a   1.000
_cell.length_b   1.000
_cell.length_c   1.000
_cell.angle_alpha   90.00
_cell.angle_beta   90.00
_cell.angle_gamma   90.00
#
_symmetry.space_group_name_H-M   'P 1'
#
loop_
_entity.id
_entity.type
_entity.pdbx_description
1 polymer ?
#
loop_
_entity_poly.entity_id
_entity_poly.type
_entity_poly.pdbx_seq_one_letter_code
_entity_poly.pdbx_strand_id
1 'polypeptide(L)'
;MRVRRRFPTLDTIVAAGFMMSHEKENFESYSDKSNTPKYWIPANWALAMTQQAWKHGNIESPYYKVVLQEEIKKWRTSMEWVFNYDWVPLPLMYPQVICLAVHLHFLVCLLSRQTIVSQHELKDEIDTYFPVMTSLQFVFYMGWMKVIEAVLNPFGEDDDDFETNALIDRNITVT
;
A
#
# COMPACT_ATOMS: atom_id res chain seq x y z
N MET A 1 -3.57 -4.32 4.91
CA MET A 1 -4.53 -5.22 5.61
C MET A 1 -3.87 -6.06 6.69
N ARG A 2 -2.70 -6.67 6.44
CA ARG A 2 -1.96 -7.52 7.40
C ARG A 2 -1.75 -6.88 8.78
N VAL A 3 -1.28 -5.61 8.83
CA VAL A 3 -1.06 -4.89 10.11
C VAL A 3 -2.36 -4.68 10.89
N ARG A 4 -3.46 -4.37 10.20
CA ARG A 4 -4.77 -4.15 10.84
C ARG A 4 -5.34 -5.45 11.41
N ARG A 5 -5.06 -6.61 10.80
CA ARG A 5 -5.41 -7.92 11.37
C ARG A 5 -4.55 -8.25 12.60
N ARG A 6 -3.27 -7.87 12.58
CA ARG A 6 -2.36 -8.03 13.73
C ARG A 6 -2.74 -7.12 14.91
N PHE A 7 -3.14 -5.89 14.62
CA PHE A 7 -3.52 -4.88 15.62
C PHE A 7 -4.93 -4.32 15.36
N PRO A 8 -5.99 -5.10 15.65
CA PRO A 8 -7.36 -4.68 15.41
C PRO A 8 -7.83 -3.57 16.36
N THR A 9 -7.28 -3.51 17.58
CA THR A 9 -7.68 -2.55 18.63
C THR A 9 -6.48 -1.94 19.33
N LEU A 10 -6.67 -0.78 19.98
CA LEU A 10 -5.63 -0.18 20.82
C LEU A 10 -5.18 -1.11 21.96
N ASP A 11 -6.06 -1.96 22.47
CA ASP A 11 -5.69 -2.98 23.48
C ASP A 11 -4.64 -3.96 22.97
N THR A 12 -4.73 -4.38 21.70
CA THR A 12 -3.73 -5.27 21.11
C THR A 12 -2.38 -4.58 20.93
N ILE A 13 -2.38 -3.26 20.74
CA ILE A 13 -1.15 -2.45 20.65
C ILE A 13 -0.50 -2.33 22.03
N VAL A 14 -1.29 -2.12 23.09
CA VAL A 14 -0.81 -2.12 24.47
C VAL A 14 -0.28 -3.49 24.88
N ALA A 15 -1.01 -4.56 24.56
CA ALA A 15 -0.60 -5.94 24.86
C ALA A 15 0.70 -6.34 24.13
N ALA A 16 0.93 -5.79 22.93
CA ALA A 16 2.17 -5.97 22.19
C ALA A 16 3.35 -5.11 22.70
N GLY A 17 3.12 -4.25 23.69
CA GLY A 17 4.17 -3.45 24.33
C GLY A 17 4.52 -2.14 23.62
N PHE A 18 3.76 -1.75 22.59
CA PHE A 18 3.99 -0.49 21.86
C PHE A 18 3.51 0.76 22.60
N MET A 19 2.57 0.60 23.52
CA MET A 19 1.92 1.68 24.24
C MET A 19 1.66 1.23 25.67
N MET A 20 1.93 2.08 26.64
CA MET A 20 1.62 1.82 28.05
C MET A 20 0.13 2.08 28.32
N SER A 21 -0.43 1.46 29.37
CA SER A 21 -1.85 1.64 29.73
C SER A 21 -2.24 3.10 29.97
N HIS A 22 -1.36 3.87 30.64
CA HIS A 22 -1.60 5.29 30.88
C HIS A 22 -1.50 6.15 29.60
N GLU A 23 -0.67 5.73 28.64
CA GLU A 23 -0.60 6.40 27.33
C GLU A 23 -1.86 6.14 26.52
N LYS A 24 -2.44 4.94 26.62
CA LYS A 24 -3.73 4.62 26.01
C LYS A 24 -4.84 5.52 26.55
N GLU A 25 -4.94 5.70 27.86
CA GLU A 25 -5.93 6.59 28.47
C GLU A 25 -5.77 8.03 27.96
N ASN A 26 -4.53 8.53 27.89
CA ASN A 26 -4.25 9.85 27.32
C ASN A 26 -4.62 9.93 25.83
N PHE A 27 -4.33 8.89 25.05
CA PHE A 27 -4.65 8.82 23.61
C PHE A 27 -6.16 8.86 23.35
N GLU A 28 -6.94 8.17 24.19
CA GLU A 28 -8.39 8.16 24.14
C GLU A 28 -8.99 9.49 24.61
N SER A 29 -8.37 10.14 25.61
CA SER A 29 -8.83 11.44 26.15
C SER A 29 -8.87 12.56 25.10
N TYR A 30 -8.03 12.49 24.06
CA TYR A 30 -8.08 13.43 22.94
C TYR A 30 -9.34 13.20 22.11
N SER A 31 -10.46 13.82 22.50
CA SER A 31 -11.72 13.79 21.77
C SER A 31 -11.60 14.58 20.47
N ASP A 32 -11.58 13.89 19.33
CA ASP A 32 -11.78 14.52 18.04
C ASP A 32 -13.21 14.24 17.55
N LYS A 33 -13.97 15.32 17.35
CA LYS A 33 -15.36 15.24 16.85
C LYS A 33 -15.43 14.67 15.43
N SER A 34 -14.32 14.69 14.71
CA SER A 34 -14.22 14.27 13.31
C SER A 34 -13.77 12.81 13.11
N ASN A 35 -13.51 12.07 14.20
CA ASN A 35 -13.04 10.67 14.18
C ASN A 35 -11.86 10.45 13.23
N THR A 36 -10.96 11.44 13.12
CA THR A 36 -9.81 11.33 12.23
C THR A 36 -8.78 10.35 12.81
N PRO A 37 -7.98 9.69 11.97
CA PRO A 37 -6.91 8.81 12.43
C PRO A 37 -5.89 9.60 13.26
N LYS A 38 -5.76 9.21 14.52
CA LYS A 38 -4.92 9.88 15.54
C LYS A 38 -3.41 9.52 15.48
N TYR A 39 -2.89 9.18 14.29
CA TYR A 39 -1.50 8.74 14.13
C TYR A 39 -0.45 9.83 14.45
N TRP A 40 -0.86 11.10 14.43
CA TRP A 40 0.00 12.25 14.70
C TRP A 40 0.31 12.48 16.19
N ILE A 41 -0.47 11.88 17.09
CA ILE A 41 -0.38 12.12 18.54
C ILE A 41 0.99 11.67 19.10
N PRO A 42 1.49 10.46 18.81
CA PRO A 42 2.82 10.04 19.28
C PRO A 42 3.96 10.92 18.75
N ALA A 43 3.84 11.41 17.51
CA ALA A 43 4.83 12.34 16.95
C ALA A 43 4.87 13.66 17.74
N ASN A 44 3.70 14.18 18.13
CA ASN A 44 3.61 15.39 18.96
C ASN A 44 4.12 15.15 20.38
N TRP A 45 3.85 13.99 20.98
CA TRP A 45 4.44 13.62 22.26
C TRP A 45 5.96 13.55 22.18
N ALA A 46 6.54 12.96 21.14
CA ALA A 46 7.98 12.94 20.91
C ALA A 46 8.57 14.36 20.81
N LEU A 47 7.94 15.26 20.04
CA LEU A 47 8.34 16.67 19.97
C LEU A 47 8.27 17.37 21.34
N ALA A 48 7.21 17.13 22.12
CA ALA A 48 7.09 17.68 23.47
C ALA A 48 8.18 17.14 24.40
N MET A 49 8.52 15.84 24.32
CA MET A 49 9.61 15.24 25.10
C MET A 49 10.97 15.85 24.75
N THR A 50 11.27 16.09 23.46
CA THR A 50 12.53 16.78 23.09
C THR A 50 12.62 18.19 23.67
N GLN A 51 11.49 18.91 23.72
CA GLN A 51 11.42 20.24 24.32
C GLN A 51 11.64 20.20 25.84
N GLN A 52 11.06 19.19 26.51
CA GLN A 52 11.26 18.98 27.95
C GLN A 52 12.70 18.57 28.25
N ALA A 53 13.29 17.64 27.49
CA ALA A 53 14.68 17.21 27.67
C ALA A 53 15.67 18.39 27.55
N TRP A 54 15.41 19.31 26.62
CA TRP A 54 16.20 20.54 26.51
C TRP A 54 16.03 21.46 27.74
N LYS A 55 14.81 21.66 28.23
CA LYS A 55 14.57 22.48 29.44
C LYS A 55 15.23 21.92 30.70
N HIS A 56 15.34 20.59 30.82
CA HIS A 56 16.00 19.92 31.94
C HIS A 56 17.53 19.88 31.81
N GLY A 57 18.09 20.39 30.71
CA GLY A 57 19.54 20.41 30.47
C GLY A 57 20.10 19.09 29.95
N ASN A 58 19.27 18.10 29.59
CA ASN A 58 19.72 16.83 29.02
C ASN A 58 20.22 16.99 27.56
N ILE A 59 19.87 18.10 26.91
CA ILE A 59 20.37 18.45 25.57
C ILE A 59 21.20 19.72 25.70
N GLU A 60 22.52 19.58 25.51
CA GLU A 60 23.50 20.64 25.76
C GLU A 60 23.33 21.86 24.84
N SER A 61 23.01 21.63 23.56
CA SER A 61 22.94 22.69 22.55
C SER A 61 21.54 22.85 21.95
N PRO A 62 21.06 24.10 21.77
CA PRO A 62 19.86 24.38 21.00
C PRO A 62 19.90 23.81 19.57
N TYR A 63 21.09 23.68 18.99
CA TYR A 63 21.26 23.10 17.65
C TYR A 63 20.85 21.63 17.61
N TYR A 64 21.33 20.79 18.54
CA TYR A 64 20.98 19.37 18.60
C TYR A 64 19.48 19.14 18.78
N LYS A 65 18.83 20.00 19.58
CA LYS A 65 17.38 19.98 19.72
C LYS A 65 16.67 20.21 18.38
N VAL A 66 17.08 21.21 17.60
CA VAL A 66 16.46 21.51 16.30
C VAL A 66 16.63 20.34 15.34
N VAL A 67 17.83 19.76 15.27
CA VAL A 67 18.11 18.58 14.42
C VAL A 67 17.21 17.39 14.81
N LEU A 68 17.08 17.08 16.10
CA LEU A 68 16.18 16.02 16.55
C LEU A 68 14.72 16.28 16.18
N GLN A 69 14.26 17.52 16.32
CA GLN A 69 12.89 17.90 15.95
C GLN A 69 12.66 17.84 14.43
N GLU A 70 13.67 18.15 13.62
CA GLU A 70 13.62 18.02 12.17
C GLU A 70 13.49 16.55 11.74
N GLU A 71 14.27 15.64 12.33
CA GLU A 71 14.17 14.21 12.02
C GLU A 71 12.81 13.62 12.43
N ILE A 72 12.27 14.01 13.60
CA ILE A 72 10.91 13.59 14.01
C ILE A 72 9.85 14.12 13.02
N LYS A 73 9.99 15.37 12.58
CA LYS A 73 9.07 15.95 11.58
C LYS A 73 9.18 15.22 10.24
N LYS A 74 10.38 14.86 9.79
CA LYS A 74 10.61 14.11 8.57
C LYS A 74 9.98 12.72 8.62
N TRP A 75 10.10 12.03 9.75
CA TRP A 75 9.41 10.76 10.00
C TRP A 75 7.89 10.93 9.94
N ARG A 76 7.33 11.94 10.63
CA ARG A 76 5.89 12.24 10.62
C ARG A 76 5.38 12.54 9.21
N THR A 77 6.11 13.34 8.42
CA THR A 77 5.75 13.63 7.03
C THR A 77 5.77 12.38 6.16
N SER A 78 6.68 11.44 6.41
CA SER A 78 6.72 10.16 5.68
C SER A 78 5.48 9.31 5.96
N MET A 79 4.98 9.30 7.21
CA MET A 79 3.70 8.65 7.54
C MET A 79 2.50 9.34 6.89
N GLU A 80 2.52 10.66 6.81
CA GLU A 80 1.47 11.45 6.15
C GLU A 80 1.37 11.12 4.65
N TRP A 81 2.49 10.89 3.97
CA TRP A 81 2.49 10.39 2.59
C TRP A 81 1.77 9.05 2.46
N VAL A 82 2.04 8.09 3.35
CA VAL A 82 1.35 6.78 3.33
C VAL A 82 -0.15 6.96 3.53
N PHE A 83 -0.56 7.84 4.45
CA PHE A 83 -1.97 8.16 4.65
C PHE A 83 -2.59 8.81 3.41
N ASN A 84 -1.90 9.73 2.75
CA ASN A 84 -2.41 10.39 1.54
C ASN A 84 -2.60 9.42 0.37
N TYR A 85 -1.73 8.42 0.21
CA TYR A 85 -1.90 7.37 -0.79
C TYR A 85 -3.11 6.47 -0.53
N ASP A 86 -3.46 6.24 0.74
CA ASP A 86 -4.68 5.51 1.13
C ASP A 86 -5.94 6.37 0.99
N TRP A 87 -5.84 7.66 1.36
CA TRP A 87 -6.96 8.60 1.34
C TRP A 87 -7.39 8.99 -0.07
N VAL A 88 -6.44 9.16 -1.00
CA VAL A 88 -6.70 9.53 -2.39
C VAL A 88 -6.26 8.39 -3.32
N PRO A 89 -7.10 7.35 -3.48
CA PRO A 89 -6.81 6.30 -4.45
C PRO A 89 -6.92 6.83 -5.88
N LEU A 90 -6.33 6.10 -6.83
CA LEU A 90 -6.49 6.39 -8.25
C LEU A 90 -7.99 6.43 -8.63
N PRO A 91 -8.43 7.36 -9.49
CA PRO A 91 -9.83 7.44 -9.85
C PRO A 91 -10.32 6.12 -10.44
N LEU A 92 -11.45 5.62 -9.92
CA LEU A 92 -11.99 4.30 -10.24
C LEU A 92 -12.18 4.03 -11.74
N MET A 93 -12.43 5.09 -12.51
CA MET A 93 -12.58 5.02 -13.96
C MET A 93 -11.32 4.47 -14.68
N TYR A 94 -10.10 4.74 -14.17
CA TYR A 94 -8.87 4.33 -14.84
C TYR A 94 -8.73 2.80 -14.93
N PRO A 95 -8.76 2.03 -13.82
CA PRO A 95 -8.75 0.57 -13.89
C PRO A 95 -9.92 0.00 -14.69
N GLN A 96 -11.11 0.60 -14.57
CA GLN A 96 -12.31 0.15 -15.27
C GLN A 96 -12.18 0.24 -16.79
N VAL A 97 -11.68 1.37 -17.32
CA VAL A 97 -11.50 1.57 -18.76
C VAL A 97 -10.44 0.62 -19.32
N ILE A 98 -9.32 0.43 -18.61
CA ILE A 98 -8.27 -0.49 -19.01
C ILE A 98 -8.79 -1.93 -19.04
N CYS A 99 -9.48 -2.35 -17.97
CA CYS A 99 -10.07 -3.68 -17.88
C CYS A 99 -11.06 -3.91 -19.02
N LEU A 100 -11.97 -2.96 -19.27
CA LEU A 100 -12.93 -3.05 -20.37
C LEU A 100 -12.24 -3.16 -21.74
N ALA A 101 -11.22 -2.33 -22.00
CA ALA A 101 -10.52 -2.32 -23.28
C ALA A 101 -9.81 -3.65 -23.56
N VAL A 102 -9.10 -4.22 -22.56
CA VAL A 102 -8.40 -5.50 -22.69
C VAL A 102 -9.39 -6.65 -22.90
N HIS A 103 -10.47 -6.71 -22.12
CA HIS A 103 -11.47 -7.77 -22.25
C HIS A 103 -12.24 -7.68 -23.57
N LEU A 104 -12.62 -6.48 -24.02
CA LEU A 104 -13.28 -6.29 -25.32
C LEU A 104 -12.35 -6.66 -26.48
N HIS A 105 -11.06 -6.31 -26.41
CA HIS A 105 -10.08 -6.70 -27.42
C HIS A 105 -10.04 -8.23 -27.57
N PHE A 106 -9.98 -8.97 -26.46
CA PHE A 106 -9.96 -10.43 -26.50
C PHE A 106 -11.30 -11.06 -26.85
N LEU A 107 -12.43 -10.44 -26.48
CA LEU A 107 -13.76 -10.88 -26.91
C LEU A 107 -13.86 -10.85 -28.45
N VAL A 108 -13.39 -9.77 -29.08
CA VAL A 108 -13.36 -9.65 -30.54
C VAL A 108 -12.37 -10.64 -31.15
N CYS A 109 -11.16 -10.79 -30.59
CA CYS A 109 -10.17 -11.76 -31.10
C CYS A 109 -10.67 -13.20 -31.02
N LEU A 110 -11.46 -13.55 -30.00
CA LEU A 110 -12.04 -14.88 -29.85
C LEU A 110 -13.01 -15.23 -30.97
N LEU A 111 -13.72 -14.23 -31.51
CA LEU A 111 -14.62 -14.39 -32.65
C LEU A 111 -13.90 -14.29 -34.01
N SER A 112 -12.97 -13.35 -34.14
CA SER A 112 -12.34 -13.04 -35.44
C SER A 112 -11.20 -13.98 -35.82
N ARG A 113 -10.55 -14.61 -34.85
CA ARG A 113 -9.37 -15.48 -35.09
C ARG A 113 -9.68 -16.97 -34.98
N GLN A 114 -10.95 -17.35 -35.16
CA GLN A 114 -11.33 -18.75 -35.29
C GLN A 114 -10.94 -19.24 -36.68
N THR A 115 -10.30 -20.41 -36.77
CA THR A 115 -10.03 -21.07 -38.05
C THR A 115 -11.36 -21.63 -38.57
N ILE A 116 -11.93 -20.97 -39.58
CA ILE A 116 -13.15 -21.45 -40.25
C ILE A 116 -12.69 -22.49 -41.27
N VAL A 117 -13.09 -23.75 -41.09
CA VAL A 117 -12.86 -24.81 -42.06
C VAL A 117 -13.67 -24.49 -43.32
N SER A 118 -13.04 -23.82 -44.28
CA SER A 118 -13.61 -23.62 -45.61
C SER A 118 -13.34 -24.86 -46.45
N GLN A 119 -14.39 -25.42 -47.07
CA GLN A 119 -14.30 -26.56 -48.01
C GLN A 119 -13.53 -26.24 -49.31
N HIS A 120 -12.91 -25.07 -49.44
CA HIS A 120 -12.07 -24.71 -50.58
C HIS A 120 -10.64 -24.46 -50.11
N GLU A 121 -9.79 -25.44 -50.39
CA GLU A 121 -8.36 -25.44 -50.12
C GLU A 121 -7.66 -24.26 -50.81
N LEU A 122 -7.23 -23.26 -50.04
CA LEU A 122 -6.06 -22.45 -50.37
C LEU A 122 -4.85 -23.13 -49.73
N LYS A 123 -3.98 -23.64 -50.61
CA LYS A 123 -2.89 -24.60 -50.33
C LYS A 123 -1.75 -24.10 -49.40
N ASP A 124 -1.89 -22.92 -48.79
CA ASP A 124 -0.85 -22.24 -48.02
C ASP A 124 -1.27 -21.79 -46.61
N GLU A 125 -2.47 -22.16 -46.12
CA GLU A 125 -2.84 -21.85 -44.74
C GLU A 125 -2.43 -22.97 -43.77
N ILE A 126 -1.49 -22.65 -42.86
CA ILE A 126 -1.15 -23.51 -41.74
C ILE A 126 -2.36 -23.53 -40.80
N ASP A 127 -3.20 -24.55 -40.92
CA ASP A 127 -4.33 -24.77 -40.02
C ASP A 127 -3.81 -25.18 -38.63
N THR A 128 -3.61 -24.17 -37.79
CA THR A 128 -3.13 -24.40 -36.42
C THR A 128 -4.37 -24.60 -35.55
N TYR A 129 -4.70 -25.86 -35.23
CA TYR A 129 -5.81 -26.22 -34.33
C TYR A 129 -5.80 -25.41 -33.01
N PHE A 130 -4.61 -24.98 -32.57
CA PHE A 130 -4.42 -24.08 -31.45
C PHE A 130 -3.80 -22.74 -31.90
N PRO A 131 -4.41 -21.58 -31.62
CA PRO A 131 -3.93 -20.29 -32.09
C PRO A 131 -2.76 -19.76 -31.23
N VAL A 132 -1.56 -20.34 -31.40
CA VAL A 132 -0.35 -20.05 -30.61
C VAL A 132 -0.07 -18.54 -30.47
N MET A 133 -0.14 -17.80 -31.58
CA MET A 133 0.16 -16.36 -31.57
C MET A 133 -0.86 -15.54 -30.76
N THR A 134 -2.14 -15.90 -30.84
CA THR A 134 -3.20 -15.24 -30.06
C THR A 134 -3.08 -15.59 -28.57
N SER A 135 -2.69 -16.82 -28.25
CA SER A 135 -2.42 -17.22 -26.86
C SER A 135 -1.23 -16.48 -26.26
N LEU A 136 -0.16 -16.27 -27.02
CA LEU A 136 0.96 -15.43 -26.57
C LEU A 136 0.51 -13.98 -26.32
N GLN A 137 -0.24 -13.40 -27.25
CA GLN A 137 -0.81 -12.04 -27.06
C GLN A 137 -1.70 -11.96 -25.81
N PHE A 138 -2.52 -12.99 -25.57
CA PHE A 138 -3.32 -13.08 -24.35
C PHE A 138 -2.45 -13.02 -23.09
N VAL A 139 -1.41 -13.85 -23.00
CA VAL A 139 -0.51 -13.87 -21.85
C VAL A 139 0.14 -12.50 -21.63
N PHE A 140 0.61 -11.84 -22.69
CA PHE A 140 1.24 -10.52 -22.56
C PHE A 140 0.29 -9.42 -22.10
N TYR A 141 -0.87 -9.26 -22.75
CA TYR A 141 -1.80 -8.17 -22.41
C TYR A 141 -2.55 -8.42 -21.10
N MET A 142 -3.00 -9.65 -20.84
CA MET A 142 -3.62 -9.99 -19.56
C MET A 142 -2.61 -9.99 -18.42
N GLY A 143 -1.40 -10.50 -18.67
CA GLY A 143 -0.31 -10.45 -17.70
C GLY A 143 0.03 -9.01 -17.32
N TRP A 144 0.15 -8.11 -18.30
CA TRP A 144 0.42 -6.70 -18.02
C TRP A 144 -0.71 -6.02 -17.24
N MET A 145 -1.97 -6.30 -17.59
CA MET A 145 -3.12 -5.80 -16.82
C MET A 145 -3.06 -6.31 -15.36
N LYS A 146 -2.72 -7.59 -15.15
CA LYS A 146 -2.62 -8.20 -13.82
C LYS A 146 -1.47 -7.63 -12.98
N VAL A 147 -0.34 -7.28 -13.59
CA VAL A 147 0.75 -6.58 -12.89
C VAL A 147 0.28 -5.23 -12.36
N ILE A 148 -0.47 -4.46 -13.16
CA ILE A 148 -1.00 -3.16 -12.71
C ILE A 148 -2.00 -3.34 -11.57
N GLU A 149 -2.85 -4.39 -11.63
CA GLU A 149 -3.81 -4.72 -10.58
C GLU A 149 -3.10 -5.04 -9.25
N ALA A 150 -2.02 -5.83 -9.28
CA ALA A 150 -1.22 -6.15 -8.10
C ALA A 150 -0.54 -4.90 -7.49
N VAL A 151 -0.02 -4.00 -8.33
CA VAL A 151 0.65 -2.77 -7.86
C VAL A 151 -0.33 -1.72 -7.32
N LEU A 152 -1.62 -1.85 -7.60
CA LEU A 152 -2.63 -0.86 -7.21
C LEU A 152 -2.76 -0.71 -5.69
N ASN A 153 -2.57 -1.81 -4.94
CA ASN A 153 -2.61 -1.79 -3.48
C ASN A 153 -1.47 -2.64 -2.88
N PRO A 154 -0.27 -2.07 -2.73
CA PRO A 154 0.91 -2.80 -2.25
C PRO A 154 0.88 -3.10 -0.74
N PHE A 155 -0.20 -2.71 -0.04
CA PHE A 155 -0.40 -2.93 1.39
C PHE A 155 -1.45 -4.03 1.66
N GLY A 156 -1.76 -4.85 0.65
CA GLY A 156 -2.73 -5.93 0.72
C GLY A 156 -2.25 -7.12 1.55
N GLU A 157 -2.56 -8.32 1.05
CA GLU A 157 -2.10 -9.58 1.62
C GLU A 157 -1.50 -10.52 0.56
N ASP A 158 -1.27 -10.04 -0.66
CA ASP A 158 -0.71 -10.81 -1.75
C ASP A 158 0.78 -11.09 -1.50
N ASP A 159 1.33 -12.10 -2.17
CA ASP A 159 2.72 -12.55 -1.95
C ASP A 159 3.75 -11.46 -2.28
N ASP A 160 3.43 -10.57 -3.23
CA ASP A 160 4.30 -9.47 -3.69
C ASP A 160 4.08 -8.15 -2.91
N ASP A 161 3.16 -8.12 -1.94
CA ASP A 161 2.89 -6.94 -1.12
C ASP A 161 4.00 -6.66 -0.11
N PHE A 162 4.04 -5.42 0.39
CA PHE A 162 5.02 -5.04 1.40
C PHE A 162 4.86 -5.83 2.70
N GLU A 163 5.96 -6.44 3.16
CA GLU A 163 6.07 -7.13 4.45
C GLU A 163 6.15 -6.14 5.64
N THR A 164 5.06 -5.41 5.83
CA THR A 164 4.90 -4.36 6.84
C THR A 164 5.07 -4.85 8.28
N ASN A 165 4.57 -6.05 8.61
CA ASN A 165 4.76 -6.63 9.94
C ASN A 165 6.24 -6.90 10.25
N ALA A 166 6.98 -7.45 9.28
CA ALA A 166 8.41 -7.70 9.43
C ALA A 166 9.21 -6.39 9.57
N LEU A 167 8.83 -5.35 8.83
CA LEU A 167 9.43 -4.02 8.98
C LEU A 167 9.19 -3.41 10.37
N ILE A 168 7.97 -3.55 10.91
CA ILE A 168 7.63 -3.11 12.27
C ILE A 168 8.50 -3.85 13.30
N ASP A 169 8.53 -5.18 13.24
CA ASP A 169 9.28 -6.00 14.19
C ASP A 169 10.79 -5.72 14.13
N ARG A 170 11.33 -5.53 12.92
CA ARG A 170 12.73 -5.16 12.73
C ARG A 170 13.04 -3.80 13.35
N ASN A 171 12.20 -2.79 13.12
CA ASN A 171 12.46 -1.44 13.61
C ASN A 171 12.46 -1.36 15.15
N ILE A 172 11.64 -2.18 15.82
CA ILE A 172 11.60 -2.22 17.30
C ILE A 172 12.77 -3.02 17.85
N THR A 173 13.13 -4.13 17.23
CA THR A 173 14.19 -5.03 17.73
C THR A 173 15.59 -4.43 17.57
N VAL A 174 15.78 -3.61 16.53
CA VAL A 174 17.08 -3.00 16.21
C VAL A 174 17.33 -1.71 17.02
N THR A 175 16.31 -1.19 17.72
CA THR A 175 16.44 -0.05 18.66
C THR A 175 16.73 -0.55 20.06
#